data_AF-A0A7Y4U0M8-F1
#
_entry.id   AF-A0A7Y4U0M8-F1
#
_cell.length_a   1.000
_cell.length_b   1.000
_cell.length_c   1.000
_cell.angle_alpha   90.00
_cell.angle_beta   90.00
_cell.angle_gamma   90.00
#
_symmetry.space_group_name_H-M   'P 1'
#
loop_
_entity.id
_entity.type
_entity.pdbx_description
1 polymer ?
#
loop_
_entity_poly.entity_id
_entity_poly.type
_entity_poly.pdbx_seq_one_letter_code
_entity_poly.pdbx_strand_id
1 'polypeptide(L)'
;EHEMEVIVPDDQLSLAIGKKGQNVKLAARLTGWKLNVRSQSEVELEHSRALESLRAVEGISDMTAELLYQQGFKTAAEVAAADVEDLLEVDGLSEEKAAAILQAARDHLVAVAEPEAEPEIELETEPEIELVAEPESEPVVASSLEEATESLESTQDNV
;
A
#
# COMPACT_ATOMS: atom_id res chain seq x y z
N GLU A 1 -7.48 -12.94 8.09
CA GLU A 1 -8.89 -12.50 8.22
C GLU A 1 -9.60 -12.75 6.90
N HIS A 2 -10.90 -12.99 6.88
CA HIS A 2 -11.65 -13.26 5.64
C HIS A 2 -12.30 -11.96 5.12
N GLU A 3 -12.14 -11.70 3.83
CA GLU A 3 -12.73 -10.54 3.14
C GLU A 3 -13.68 -11.02 2.05
N MET A 4 -14.79 -10.30 1.87
CA MET A 4 -15.83 -10.58 0.89
C MET A 4 -16.12 -9.32 0.09
N GLU A 5 -16.05 -9.44 -1.23
CA GLU A 5 -16.47 -8.39 -2.15
C GLU A 5 -17.93 -8.61 -2.58
N VAL A 6 -18.75 -7.57 -2.52
CA VAL A 6 -20.16 -7.59 -2.87
C VAL A 6 -20.42 -6.55 -3.95
N ILE A 7 -20.79 -7.03 -5.13
CA ILE A 7 -21.10 -6.18 -6.28
C ILE A 7 -22.61 -5.94 -6.31
N VAL A 8 -23.03 -4.68 -6.31
CA VAL A 8 -24.43 -4.28 -6.33
C VAL A 8 -24.73 -3.32 -7.48
N PRO A 9 -25.96 -3.29 -7.99
CA PRO A 9 -26.38 -2.24 -8.93
C PRO A 9 -26.21 -0.83 -8.32
N ASP A 10 -25.93 0.17 -9.14
CA ASP A 10 -25.67 1.54 -8.70
C ASP A 10 -26.86 2.16 -7.93
N ASP A 11 -28.09 1.81 -8.32
CA ASP A 11 -29.31 2.24 -7.63
C ASP A 11 -29.45 1.65 -6.22
N GLN A 12 -28.81 0.52 -5.95
CA GLN A 12 -28.88 -0.19 -4.67
C GLN A 12 -27.65 0.00 -3.80
N LEU A 13 -26.59 0.64 -4.28
CA LEU A 13 -25.36 0.88 -3.52
C LEU A 13 -25.63 1.57 -2.18
N SER A 14 -26.43 2.64 -2.21
CA SER A 14 -26.81 3.40 -1.01
C SER A 14 -27.59 2.55 0.01
N LEU A 15 -28.48 1.68 -0.48
CA LEU A 15 -29.26 0.77 0.35
C LEU A 15 -28.38 -0.32 0.97
N ALA A 16 -27.46 -0.89 0.18
CA ALA A 16 -26.52 -1.91 0.60
C ALA A 16 -25.57 -1.41 1.70
N ILE A 17 -25.05 -0.18 1.56
CA ILE A 17 -24.20 0.47 2.57
C ILE A 17 -25.03 0.84 3.81
N GLY A 18 -26.23 1.40 3.59
CA GLY A 18 -27.10 1.93 4.63
C GLY A 18 -26.59 3.25 5.23
N LYS A 19 -27.41 3.87 6.08
CA LYS A 19 -27.06 5.16 6.70
C LYS A 19 -25.78 5.02 7.54
N LYS A 20 -24.75 5.83 7.24
CA LYS A 20 -23.43 5.78 7.90
C LYS A 20 -22.75 4.39 7.87
N GLY A 21 -23.05 3.57 6.85
CA GLY A 21 -22.50 2.23 6.70
C GLY A 21 -23.06 1.21 7.69
N GLN A 22 -24.22 1.48 8.30
CA GLN A 22 -24.77 0.62 9.36
C GLN A 22 -25.05 -0.80 8.88
N ASN A 23 -25.55 -0.98 7.66
CA ASN A 23 -25.88 -2.30 7.13
C ASN A 23 -24.62 -3.15 6.95
N VAL A 24 -23.58 -2.58 6.34
CA VAL A 24 -22.28 -3.27 6.14
C VAL A 24 -21.62 -3.58 7.48
N LYS A 25 -21.67 -2.67 8.47
CA LYS A 25 -21.11 -2.91 9.82
C LYS A 25 -21.84 -4.02 10.58
N LEU A 26 -23.17 -4.07 10.49
CA LEU A 26 -23.95 -5.13 11.13
C LEU A 26 -23.72 -6.47 10.42
N ALA A 27 -23.68 -6.47 9.09
CA ALA A 27 -23.38 -7.66 8.29
C ALA A 27 -21.99 -8.21 8.61
N ALA A 28 -20.95 -7.35 8.65
CA ALA A 28 -19.60 -7.75 9.00
C ALA A 28 -19.49 -8.35 10.41
N ARG A 29 -20.23 -7.81 11.39
CA ARG A 29 -20.30 -8.39 12.75
C ARG A 29 -21.03 -9.73 12.80
N LEU A 30 -22.06 -9.89 11.96
CA LEU A 30 -22.86 -11.11 11.91
C LEU A 30 -22.14 -12.25 11.18
N THR A 31 -21.45 -11.94 10.09
CA THR A 31 -20.69 -12.92 9.30
C THR A 31 -19.30 -13.17 9.88
N GLY A 32 -18.74 -12.20 10.60
CA GLY A 32 -17.35 -12.22 11.04
C GLY A 32 -16.34 -11.97 9.89
N TRP A 33 -16.81 -11.46 8.75
CA TRP A 33 -15.98 -11.19 7.56
C TRP A 33 -15.97 -9.69 7.29
N LYS A 34 -14.89 -9.19 6.68
CA LYS A 34 -14.82 -7.82 6.20
C LYS A 34 -15.56 -7.73 4.85
N LEU A 35 -16.59 -6.89 4.76
CA LEU A 35 -17.37 -6.73 3.53
C LEU A 35 -16.96 -5.44 2.82
N ASN A 36 -16.54 -5.56 1.55
CA ASN A 36 -16.35 -4.44 0.64
C ASN A 36 -17.52 -4.42 -0.35
N VAL A 37 -18.25 -3.31 -0.42
CA VAL A 37 -19.38 -3.16 -1.35
C VAL A 37 -18.97 -2.21 -2.47
N ARG A 38 -19.09 -2.65 -3.71
CA ARG A 38 -18.78 -1.86 -4.92
C ARG A 38 -19.94 -1.87 -5.88
N SER A 39 -20.06 -0.85 -6.72
CA SER A 39 -21.11 -0.82 -7.74
C SER A 39 -20.72 -1.59 -9.00
N GLN A 40 -21.71 -2.05 -9.75
CA GLN A 40 -21.48 -2.70 -11.05
C GLN A 40 -20.74 -1.77 -12.02
N SER A 41 -21.17 -0.51 -12.12
CA SER A 41 -20.51 0.46 -12.99
C SER A 41 -19.05 0.69 -12.62
N GLU A 42 -18.71 0.70 -11.33
CA GLU A 42 -17.32 0.89 -10.87
C GLU A 42 -16.44 -0.28 -11.29
N VAL A 43 -16.92 -1.52 -11.13
CA VAL A 43 -16.19 -2.73 -11.52
C VAL A 43 -16.04 -2.81 -13.04
N GLU A 44 -17.07 -2.43 -13.81
CA GLU A 44 -17.02 -2.42 -15.28
C GLU A 44 -16.03 -1.37 -15.80
N LEU A 45 -15.95 -0.20 -15.16
CA LEU A 45 -14.96 0.82 -15.47
C LEU A 45 -13.53 0.35 -15.16
N GLU A 46 -13.32 -0.30 -14.00
CA GLU A 46 -12.02 -0.87 -13.64
C GLU A 46 -11.60 -1.95 -14.64
N HIS A 47 -12.51 -2.87 -15.00
CA HIS A 47 -12.29 -3.90 -16.00
C HIS A 47 -11.92 -3.30 -17.35
N SER A 48 -12.70 -2.34 -17.85
CA SER A 48 -12.44 -1.66 -19.12
C SER A 48 -11.09 -0.96 -19.15
N ARG A 49 -10.75 -0.27 -18.05
CA ARG A 49 -9.47 0.46 -17.90
C ARG A 49 -8.28 -0.50 -17.84
N ALA A 50 -8.44 -1.63 -17.14
CA ALA A 50 -7.41 -2.65 -17.06
C ALA A 50 -7.15 -3.25 -18.45
N LEU A 51 -8.21 -3.63 -19.17
CA LEU A 51 -8.09 -4.14 -20.54
C LEU A 51 -7.48 -3.12 -21.50
N GLU A 52 -7.81 -1.84 -21.39
CA GLU A 52 -7.18 -0.79 -22.19
C GLU A 52 -5.68 -0.70 -21.92
N SER A 53 -5.29 -0.73 -20.64
CA SER A 53 -3.88 -0.68 -20.24
C SER A 53 -3.10 -1.89 -20.75
N LEU A 54 -3.69 -3.09 -20.68
CA LEU A 54 -3.07 -4.31 -21.19
C LEU A 54 -2.99 -4.30 -22.73
N ARG A 55 -4.03 -3.83 -23.43
CA ARG A 55 -4.04 -3.74 -24.90
C ARG A 55 -3.07 -2.69 -25.45
N ALA A 56 -2.64 -1.73 -24.64
CA ALA A 56 -1.62 -0.77 -25.03
C ALA A 56 -0.24 -1.42 -25.22
N VAL A 57 0.00 -2.58 -24.62
CA VAL A 57 1.25 -3.33 -24.77
C VAL A 57 1.25 -4.10 -26.10
N GLU A 58 2.31 -3.92 -26.88
CA GLU A 58 2.47 -4.60 -28.15
C GLU A 58 2.56 -6.12 -27.96
N GLY A 59 1.80 -6.88 -28.77
CA GLY A 59 1.76 -8.34 -28.72
C GLY A 59 0.67 -8.93 -27.82
N ILE A 60 -0.06 -8.11 -27.05
CA ILE A 60 -1.23 -8.55 -26.29
C ILE A 60 -2.49 -8.49 -27.18
N SER A 61 -3.11 -9.66 -27.43
CA SER A 61 -4.41 -9.74 -28.11
C SER A 61 -5.58 -9.47 -27.16
N ASP A 62 -6.78 -9.18 -27.65
CA ASP A 62 -7.97 -9.00 -26.79
C ASP A 62 -8.22 -10.22 -25.89
N MET A 63 -8.01 -11.44 -26.41
CA MET A 63 -8.14 -12.68 -25.64
C MET A 63 -7.04 -12.83 -24.58
N THR A 64 -5.81 -12.40 -24.91
CA THR A 64 -4.67 -12.43 -23.99
C THR A 64 -4.85 -11.43 -22.86
N ALA A 65 -5.33 -10.21 -23.16
CA ALA A 65 -5.62 -9.18 -22.17
C ALA A 65 -6.67 -9.65 -21.16
N GLU A 66 -7.75 -10.28 -21.63
CA GLU A 66 -8.79 -10.83 -20.76
C GLU A 66 -8.24 -11.92 -19.83
N LEU A 67 -7.39 -12.79 -20.35
CA LEU A 67 -6.82 -13.87 -19.57
C LEU A 67 -5.82 -13.36 -18.52
N LEU A 68 -5.04 -12.33 -18.86
CA LEU A 68 -4.16 -11.65 -17.91
C LEU A 68 -4.96 -10.97 -16.79
N TYR A 69 -6.08 -10.32 -17.12
CA TYR A 69 -6.98 -9.74 -16.11
C TYR A 69 -7.50 -10.80 -15.14
N GLN A 70 -7.88 -11.98 -15.64
CA GLN A 70 -8.35 -13.09 -14.80
C GLN A 70 -7.27 -13.66 -13.88
N GLN A 71 -5.99 -13.60 -14.30
CA GLN A 71 -4.85 -13.95 -13.45
C GLN A 71 -4.48 -12.85 -12.44
N GLY A 72 -5.15 -11.70 -12.50
CA GLY A 72 -4.97 -10.60 -11.55
C GLY A 72 -4.05 -9.49 -12.04
N PHE A 73 -3.55 -9.56 -13.27
CA PHE A 73 -2.80 -8.45 -13.88
C PHE A 73 -3.79 -7.38 -14.34
N LYS A 74 -3.87 -6.28 -13.60
CA LYS A 74 -4.78 -5.17 -13.88
C LYS A 74 -4.12 -4.06 -14.68
N THR A 75 -2.80 -3.99 -14.70
CA THR A 75 -2.06 -2.92 -15.38
C THR A 75 -0.88 -3.44 -16.19
N ALA A 76 -0.49 -2.70 -17.22
CA ALA A 76 0.73 -2.98 -17.98
C ALA A 76 2.00 -2.95 -17.11
N ALA A 77 1.98 -2.18 -16.02
CA ALA A 77 3.08 -2.09 -15.07
C ALA A 77 3.27 -3.40 -14.29
N GLU A 78 2.16 -4.02 -13.86
CA GLU A 78 2.20 -5.32 -13.18
C GLU A 78 2.70 -6.41 -14.12
N VAL A 79 2.33 -6.38 -15.40
CA VAL A 79 2.85 -7.32 -16.40
C VAL A 79 4.36 -7.15 -16.61
N ALA A 80 4.87 -5.92 -16.63
CA ALA A 80 6.30 -5.66 -16.80
C ALA A 80 7.16 -6.10 -15.60
N ALA A 81 6.56 -6.08 -14.41
CA ALA A 81 7.17 -6.50 -13.14
C ALA A 81 7.04 -8.00 -12.87
N ALA A 82 6.16 -8.70 -13.59
CA ALA A 82 5.97 -10.14 -13.48
C ALA A 82 7.16 -10.93 -14.04
N ASP A 83 7.25 -12.19 -13.62
CA ASP A 83 8.21 -13.14 -14.18
C ASP A 83 7.62 -13.94 -15.35
N VAL A 84 8.51 -14.55 -16.15
CA VAL A 84 8.11 -15.40 -17.28
C VAL A 84 7.26 -16.58 -16.79
N GLU A 85 7.54 -17.09 -15.58
CA GLU A 85 6.83 -18.21 -14.98
C GLU A 85 5.36 -17.87 -14.70
N ASP A 86 5.09 -16.69 -14.13
CA ASP A 86 3.71 -16.24 -13.84
C ASP A 86 2.89 -16.08 -15.13
N LEU A 87 3.52 -15.64 -16.21
CA LEU A 87 2.88 -15.48 -17.52
C LEU A 87 2.66 -16.80 -18.26
N LEU A 88 3.38 -17.85 -17.90
CA LEU A 88 3.18 -19.19 -18.46
C LEU A 88 2.02 -19.94 -17.80
N GLU A 89 1.61 -19.54 -16.59
CA GLU A 89 0.39 -20.07 -15.96
C GLU A 89 -0.89 -19.65 -16.71
N VAL A 90 -0.78 -18.58 -17.49
CA VAL A 90 -1.84 -18.03 -18.33
C VAL A 90 -2.02 -18.93 -19.57
N ASP A 91 -3.14 -19.66 -19.63
CA ASP A 91 -3.45 -20.63 -20.71
C ASP A 91 -3.31 -20.05 -22.14
N GLY A 92 -2.44 -20.65 -22.96
CA GLY A 92 -2.25 -20.23 -24.36
C GLY A 92 -1.14 -19.20 -24.60
N LEU A 93 -0.35 -18.83 -23.58
CA LEU A 93 0.95 -18.19 -23.79
C LEU A 93 2.05 -19.23 -24.01
N SER A 94 2.92 -18.96 -24.99
CA SER A 94 4.18 -19.68 -25.18
C SER A 94 5.33 -18.91 -24.53
N GLU A 95 6.43 -19.60 -24.22
CA GLU A 95 7.64 -18.98 -23.65
C GLU A 95 8.16 -17.82 -24.50
N GLU A 96 8.15 -17.97 -25.84
CA GLU A 96 8.52 -16.89 -26.77
C GLU A 96 7.59 -15.67 -26.68
N LYS A 97 6.28 -15.88 -26.53
CA LYS A 97 5.30 -14.80 -26.43
C LYS A 97 5.36 -14.10 -25.07
N ALA A 98 5.53 -14.86 -23.99
CA ALA A 98 5.69 -14.31 -22.64
C ALA A 98 6.93 -13.40 -22.57
N ALA A 99 8.06 -13.85 -23.13
CA ALA A 99 9.28 -13.04 -23.22
C ALA A 99 9.07 -11.77 -24.08
N ALA A 100 8.37 -11.88 -25.21
CA ALA A 100 8.07 -10.73 -26.06
C ALA A 100 7.14 -9.71 -25.36
N ILE A 101 6.11 -10.18 -24.66
CA ILE A 101 5.17 -9.33 -23.91
C ILE A 101 5.89 -8.64 -22.75
N LEU A 102 6.78 -9.32 -22.02
CA LEU A 102 7.58 -8.71 -20.96
C LEU A 102 8.47 -7.60 -21.50
N GLN A 103 9.13 -7.84 -22.62
CA GLN A 103 9.97 -6.82 -23.25
C GLN A 103 9.12 -5.64 -23.72
N ALA A 104 8.02 -5.88 -24.41
CA ALA A 104 7.10 -4.84 -24.87
C ALA A 104 6.48 -4.04 -23.71
N ALA A 105 6.14 -4.70 -22.60
CA ALA A 105 5.61 -4.03 -21.41
C ALA A 105 6.65 -3.12 -20.77
N ARG A 106 7.91 -3.57 -20.66
CA ARG A 106 9.03 -2.74 -20.17
C ARG A 106 9.31 -1.56 -21.09
N ASP A 107 9.31 -1.78 -22.40
CA ASP A 107 9.50 -0.72 -23.40
C ASP A 107 8.36 0.31 -23.33
N HIS A 108 7.11 -0.14 -23.13
CA HIS A 108 5.96 0.73 -22.92
C HIS A 108 6.08 1.56 -21.64
N LEU A 109 6.56 0.97 -20.53
CA LEU A 109 6.80 1.72 -19.30
C LEU A 109 7.89 2.78 -19.45
N VAL A 110 8.99 2.45 -20.13
CA VAL A 110 10.08 3.41 -20.39
C VAL A 110 9.58 4.55 -21.28
N ALA A 111 8.81 4.24 -22.32
CA ALA A 111 8.22 5.24 -23.22
C ALA A 111 7.21 6.16 -22.51
N VAL A 112 6.49 5.66 -21.50
CA VAL A 112 5.56 6.44 -20.67
C VAL A 112 6.30 7.19 -19.55
N ALA A 113 7.46 6.71 -19.09
CA ALA A 113 8.25 7.34 -18.03
C ALA A 113 9.07 8.57 -18.47
N GLU A 114 9.35 8.75 -19.77
CA GLU A 114 10.17 9.86 -20.27
C GLU A 114 9.42 11.18 -20.61
N PRO A 115 8.32 11.55 -19.92
CA PRO A 115 8.09 12.98 -19.70
C PRO A 115 7.74 13.43 -18.26
N GLU A 116 7.72 12.56 -17.23
CA GLU A 116 7.36 13.00 -15.86
C GLU A 116 8.28 12.43 -14.76
N ALA A 117 9.59 12.62 -14.92
CA ALA A 117 10.56 12.41 -13.85
C ALA A 117 10.99 13.74 -13.21
N GLU A 118 10.09 14.36 -12.44
CA GLU A 118 10.49 15.13 -11.26
C GLU A 118 9.77 14.52 -10.04
N PRO A 119 10.44 13.64 -9.27
CA PRO A 119 9.88 13.19 -7.99
C PRO A 119 10.06 14.31 -6.96
N GLU A 120 8.98 15.05 -6.68
CA GLU A 120 8.86 15.84 -5.46
C GLU A 120 8.69 14.86 -4.29
N ILE A 121 9.81 14.41 -3.74
CA ILE A 121 9.85 13.59 -2.53
C ILE A 121 9.55 14.54 -1.35
N GLU A 122 8.29 14.61 -0.94
CA GLU A 122 7.94 15.12 0.40
C GLU A 122 8.46 14.13 1.45
N LEU A 123 9.64 14.44 1.99
CA LEU A 123 10.20 13.82 3.19
C LEU A 123 9.35 14.23 4.41
N GLU A 124 8.25 13.53 4.66
CA GLU A 124 7.62 13.52 5.98
C GLU A 124 8.33 12.50 6.86
N THR A 125 9.38 12.96 7.54
CA THR A 125 9.96 12.28 8.70
C THR A 125 8.93 12.26 9.82
N GLU A 126 8.35 11.10 10.12
CA GLU A 126 7.63 10.91 11.39
C GLU A 126 8.63 10.94 12.56
N PRO A 127 8.32 11.65 13.67
CA PRO A 127 9.25 11.88 14.77
C PRO A 127 9.33 10.65 15.69
N GLU A 128 10.54 10.13 15.87
CA GLU A 128 10.84 9.14 16.90
C GLU A 128 10.84 9.83 18.28
N ILE A 129 9.76 9.66 19.04
CA ILE A 129 9.71 10.02 20.46
C ILE A 129 9.26 8.80 21.26
N GLU A 130 10.20 8.17 21.95
CA GLU A 130 9.90 7.45 23.19
C GLU A 130 10.84 7.97 24.29
N LEU A 131 10.22 8.62 25.28
CA LEU A 131 10.84 9.39 26.36
C LEU A 131 10.77 8.60 27.69
N VAL A 132 11.89 8.62 28.43
CA VAL A 132 12.00 8.77 29.92
C VAL A 132 11.72 7.49 30.75
N ALA A 133 12.40 7.10 31.85
CA ALA A 133 13.34 7.68 32.85
C ALA A 133 14.11 6.50 33.55
N GLU A 134 15.42 6.57 33.84
CA GLU A 134 16.08 6.92 35.15
C GLU A 134 15.86 5.96 36.36
N PRO A 135 16.74 5.89 37.39
CA PRO A 135 18.21 6.03 37.50
C PRO A 135 18.90 5.01 38.47
N GLU A 136 20.21 5.18 38.69
CA GLU A 136 21.07 4.71 39.81
C GLU A 136 21.65 3.27 39.84
N SER A 137 22.97 3.14 39.62
CA SER A 137 23.92 2.70 40.66
C SER A 137 25.38 2.77 40.18
N GLU A 138 26.16 3.54 40.93
CA GLU A 138 27.61 3.75 40.96
C GLU A 138 28.45 2.46 41.19
N PRO A 139 29.82 2.44 41.10
CA PRO A 139 30.72 3.58 41.28
C PRO A 139 31.92 3.73 40.32
N VAL A 140 32.33 4.99 40.20
CA VAL A 140 33.62 5.47 39.69
C VAL A 140 34.69 5.41 40.78
N VAL A 141 35.86 4.83 40.47
CA VAL A 141 37.06 4.88 41.32
C VAL A 141 38.18 5.55 40.55
N ALA A 142 38.62 6.72 41.02
CA ALA A 142 39.95 7.35 40.94
C ALA A 142 39.77 8.86 41.10
N SER A 143 39.79 9.38 42.34
CA SER A 143 40.96 10.02 42.96
C SER A 143 41.45 11.30 42.26
N SER A 144 41.23 12.46 42.90
CA SER A 144 42.27 13.35 43.43
C SER A 144 41.72 14.76 43.73
N LEU A 145 41.93 15.20 45.00
CA LEU A 145 42.16 16.57 45.55
C LEU A 145 41.29 17.74 45.05
N GLU A 146 40.79 18.70 45.85
CA GLU A 146 41.27 19.45 47.03
C GLU A 146 40.03 20.25 47.50
N GLU A 147 39.59 20.14 48.76
CA GLU A 147 39.82 21.08 49.88
C GLU A 147 39.00 22.39 49.91
N ALA A 148 38.65 22.78 51.15
CA ALA A 148 38.18 24.09 51.65
C ALA A 148 36.66 24.41 51.49
N THR A 149 35.85 24.26 52.55
CA THR A 149 35.45 25.29 53.57
C THR A 149 34.61 26.42 52.95
N GLU A 150 33.51 26.95 53.47
CA GLU A 150 33.01 27.10 54.84
C GLU A 150 31.62 27.79 54.74
N SER A 151 30.86 27.76 55.84
CA SER A 151 29.92 28.82 56.28
C SER A 151 28.54 28.92 55.61
N LEU A 152 27.45 28.55 56.32
CA LEU A 152 26.55 29.42 57.14
C LEU A 152 25.79 30.41 56.22
N GLU A 153 24.46 30.54 56.20
CA GLU A 153 23.54 30.76 57.32
C GLU A 153 22.10 30.90 56.76
N SER A 154 21.11 30.68 57.63
CA SER A 154 19.83 31.43 57.72
C SER A 154 18.80 31.38 56.57
N THR A 155 17.66 30.70 56.78
CA THR A 155 16.32 31.28 57.06
C THR A 155 15.88 32.44 56.14
N GLN A 156 14.77 32.28 55.42
CA GLN A 156 13.43 32.63 55.92
C GLN A 156 12.36 32.63 54.80
N ASP A 157 11.22 31.99 55.09
CA ASP A 157 9.90 32.19 54.49
C ASP A 157 9.52 33.68 54.31
N ASN A 158 8.85 34.03 53.20
CA ASN A 158 7.56 34.73 53.28
C ASN A 158 6.88 34.99 51.92
N VAL A 159 5.58 34.64 51.90
CA VAL A 159 4.41 35.16 51.14
C VAL A 159 4.43 35.15 49.62
#